data_AF-A0A4R0X8F2-F1
#
_entry.id   AF-A0A4R0X8F2-F1
#
_cell.length_a   1.000
_cell.length_b   1.000
_cell.length_c   1.000
_cell.angle_alpha   90.00
_cell.angle_beta   90.00
_cell.angle_gamma   90.00
#
_symmetry.space_group_name_H-M   'P 1'
#
loop_
_entity.id
_entity.type
_entity.pdbx_description
1 polymer ?
#
loop_
_entity_poly.entity_id
_entity_poly.type
_entity_poly.pdbx_seq_one_letter_code
_entity_poly.pdbx_strand_id
1 'polypeptide(L)'
;MYNAQGRPWSNTTIHELLRNEKYMGNMLWNRRSQKLHTSYVRNPETRWVRAVGAFEPIVDTAVFDATQARLDRYKSKADEHQVLASISRLLQKTGRLTLRTIKQQLDIPGRTRVRRVLPSLEDAYRQVGYFPAFDIAYVDHRITAKKTMAQYVLDVIAQLEASGHRVERDDRLSTLCIDQELRIKVCVTLGCKENTFQPYAKATKSTRFRADLVLVGYFPRPQIRLECFYLLPESVLDDFVQTTLSPCHVPGVEGFRVNDLSLLITLCARVPIEVSDELSHDNQYR
;
A
#
# COMPACT_ATOMS: atom_id res chain seq x y z
N MET A 1 -6.35 -4.30 21.67
CA MET A 1 -6.02 -5.52 22.43
C MET A 1 -4.51 -5.71 22.43
N TYR A 2 -3.91 -5.86 23.60
CA TYR A 2 -2.49 -6.17 23.78
C TYR A 2 -2.35 -7.64 24.18
N ASN A 3 -1.23 -8.27 23.83
CA ASN A 3 -0.89 -9.63 24.25
C ASN A 3 -0.37 -9.63 25.71
N ALA A 4 -0.12 -10.81 26.28
CA ALA A 4 0.38 -10.96 27.65
C ALA A 4 1.76 -10.30 27.92
N GLN A 5 2.44 -9.81 26.88
CA GLN A 5 3.74 -9.13 26.94
C GLN A 5 3.60 -7.60 26.72
N GLY A 6 2.36 -7.07 26.75
CA GLY A 6 2.08 -5.65 26.54
C GLY A 6 2.23 -5.18 25.08
N ARG A 7 2.35 -6.08 24.11
CA ARG A 7 2.51 -5.74 22.67
C ARG A 7 1.19 -5.86 21.92
N PRO A 8 0.91 -5.02 20.91
CA PRO A 8 -0.30 -5.17 20.10
C PRO A 8 -0.31 -6.53 19.39
N TRP A 9 -1.49 -7.14 19.27
CA TRP A 9 -1.63 -8.39 18.53
C TRP A 9 -1.23 -8.20 17.06
N SER A 10 -0.26 -8.97 16.60
CA SER A 10 0.20 -8.98 15.21
C SER A 10 -0.04 -10.35 14.56
N ASN A 11 -0.20 -10.37 13.24
CA ASN A 11 -0.33 -11.62 12.49
C ASN A 11 0.86 -12.56 12.75
N THR A 12 2.08 -12.00 12.85
CA THR A 12 3.29 -12.75 13.19
C THR A 12 3.18 -13.42 14.56
N THR A 13 2.74 -12.69 15.58
CA THR A 13 2.57 -13.20 16.95
C THR A 13 1.51 -14.30 17.02
N ILE A 14 0.39 -14.12 16.33
CA ILE A 14 -0.66 -15.15 16.24
C ILE A 14 -0.11 -16.39 15.52
N HIS A 15 0.63 -16.20 14.43
CA HIS A 15 1.20 -17.30 13.68
C HIS A 15 2.22 -18.09 14.51
N GLU A 16 3.05 -17.42 15.30
CA GLU A 16 3.98 -18.07 16.22
C GLU A 16 3.27 -18.85 17.32
N LEU A 17 2.18 -18.29 17.88
CA LEU A 17 1.36 -18.93 18.89
C LEU A 17 0.77 -20.24 18.37
N LEU A 18 0.14 -20.22 17.19
CA LEU A 18 -0.48 -21.41 16.59
C LEU A 18 0.53 -22.51 16.23
N ARG A 19 1.82 -22.21 16.10
CA ARG A 19 2.87 -23.20 15.79
C ARG A 19 3.65 -23.69 17.02
N ASN A 20 3.32 -23.19 18.20
CA ASN A 20 4.13 -23.48 19.39
C ASN A 20 3.65 -24.75 20.09
N GLU A 21 4.47 -25.80 20.04
CA GLU A 21 4.15 -27.09 20.67
C GLU A 21 4.06 -27.01 22.21
N LYS A 22 4.47 -25.90 22.84
CA LYS A 22 4.26 -25.72 24.28
C LYS A 22 2.79 -25.81 24.70
N TYR A 23 1.87 -25.45 23.79
CA TYR A 23 0.43 -25.47 24.09
C TYR A 23 -0.16 -26.89 24.12
N MET A 24 0.51 -27.86 23.50
CA MET A 24 0.20 -29.29 23.62
C MET A 24 1.10 -29.99 24.67
N GLY A 25 1.79 -29.21 25.51
CA GLY A 25 2.62 -29.74 26.60
C GLY A 25 4.07 -30.08 26.22
N ASN A 26 4.50 -29.84 24.98
CA ASN A 26 5.86 -30.19 24.52
C ASN A 26 6.81 -28.99 24.61
N MET A 27 8.02 -29.23 25.13
CA MET A 27 9.08 -28.22 25.14
C MET A 27 10.04 -28.45 23.96
N LEU A 28 10.14 -27.45 23.09
CA LEU A 28 11.10 -27.43 21.99
C LEU A 28 12.22 -26.44 22.29
N TRP A 29 13.44 -26.94 22.36
CA TRP A 29 14.65 -26.14 22.55
C TRP A 29 15.58 -26.20 21.32
N ASN A 30 16.57 -25.31 21.28
CA ASN A 30 17.60 -25.27 20.25
C ASN A 30 17.09 -25.02 18.81
N ARG A 31 15.98 -24.27 18.66
CA ARG A 31 15.43 -23.90 17.33
C ARG A 31 16.29 -22.87 16.59
N ARG A 32 16.97 -22.01 17.34
CA ARG A 32 17.91 -20.99 16.87
C ARG A 32 19.14 -21.00 17.77
N SER A 33 20.30 -20.75 17.20
CA SER A 33 21.54 -20.56 17.94
C SER A 33 22.22 -19.26 17.49
N GLN A 34 23.01 -18.67 18.39
CA GLN A 34 23.87 -17.55 18.08
C GLN A 34 25.22 -17.85 18.75
N LYS A 35 26.29 -17.90 17.96
CA LYS A 35 27.65 -17.94 18.52
C LYS A 35 28.06 -16.51 18.87
N LEU A 36 29.02 -16.36 19.77
CA LEU A 36 29.47 -15.05 20.23
C LEU A 36 29.84 -14.15 19.03
N HIS A 37 29.29 -12.94 18.99
CA HIS A 37 29.45 -11.97 17.89
C HIS A 37 29.05 -12.43 16.48
N THR A 38 28.23 -13.49 16.32
CA THR A 38 27.73 -13.91 15.01
C THR A 38 26.25 -13.58 14.81
N SER A 39 25.78 -13.70 13.57
CA SER A 39 24.35 -13.68 13.26
C SER A 39 23.63 -14.90 13.84
N TYR A 40 22.31 -14.75 14.02
CA TYR A 40 21.44 -15.85 14.43
C TYR A 40 21.32 -16.87 13.31
N VAL A 41 21.51 -18.14 13.65
CA VAL A 41 21.35 -19.28 12.73
C VAL A 41 20.12 -20.08 13.14
N ARG A 42 19.27 -20.42 12.15
CA ARG A 42 18.16 -21.36 12.35
C ARG A 42 18.73 -22.78 12.29
N ASN A 43 18.57 -23.53 13.38
CA ASN A 43 19.08 -24.90 13.43
C ASN A 43 18.14 -25.84 12.68
N PRO A 44 18.66 -26.89 12.00
CA PRO A 44 17.84 -27.93 11.41
C PRO A 44 17.06 -28.70 12.49
N GLU A 45 15.91 -29.26 12.13
CA GLU A 45 15.01 -29.97 13.06
C GLU A 45 15.70 -31.15 13.74
N THR A 46 16.67 -31.78 13.09
CA THR A 46 17.51 -32.86 13.65
C THR A 46 18.34 -32.45 14.87
N ARG A 47 18.56 -31.14 15.08
CA ARG A 47 19.28 -30.61 16.25
C ARG A 47 18.33 -30.07 17.32
N TRP A 48 17.03 -30.09 17.09
CA TRP A 48 16.07 -29.61 18.06
C TRP A 48 15.94 -30.63 19.19
N VAL A 49 15.92 -30.14 20.42
CA VAL A 49 15.66 -30.98 21.59
C VAL A 49 14.18 -30.86 21.89
N ARG A 50 13.44 -31.96 21.74
CA ARG A 50 12.00 -32.04 22.03
C ARG A 50 11.80 -32.87 23.30
N ALA A 51 11.28 -32.25 24.35
CA ALA A 51 10.77 -32.95 25.52
C ALA A 51 9.24 -33.03 25.43
N VAL A 52 8.72 -34.25 25.36
CA VAL A 52 7.28 -34.51 25.26
C VAL A 52 6.65 -34.48 26.65
N GLY A 53 5.51 -33.81 26.81
CA GLY A 53 4.81 -33.72 28.10
C GLY A 53 5.56 -32.97 29.20
N ALA A 54 6.40 -32.00 28.82
CA ALA A 54 7.12 -31.15 29.76
C ALA A 54 6.19 -30.23 30.59
N PHE A 55 5.00 -29.92 30.06
CA PHE A 55 4.00 -29.08 30.71
C PHE A 55 2.60 -29.68 30.56
N GLU A 56 1.68 -29.24 31.41
CA GLU A 56 0.26 -29.54 31.24
C GLU A 56 -0.24 -28.92 29.91
N PRO A 57 -0.84 -29.72 29.02
CA PRO A 57 -1.34 -29.24 27.74
C PRO A 57 -2.54 -28.31 27.96
N ILE A 58 -2.52 -27.16 27.28
CA ILE A 58 -3.64 -26.21 27.24
C ILE A 58 -4.62 -26.59 26.13
N VAL A 59 -4.13 -27.26 25.09
CA VAL A 59 -4.89 -27.66 23.89
C VAL A 59 -4.63 -29.13 23.60
N ASP A 60 -5.68 -29.85 23.22
CA ASP A 60 -5.59 -31.24 22.78
C ASP A 60 -4.68 -31.40 21.57
N THR A 61 -3.95 -32.52 21.54
CA THR A 61 -3.06 -32.89 20.43
C THR A 61 -3.81 -32.93 19.10
N ALA A 62 -5.02 -33.51 19.07
CA ALA A 62 -5.85 -33.57 17.87
C ALA A 62 -6.20 -32.18 17.30
N VAL A 63 -6.48 -31.20 18.16
CA VAL A 63 -6.79 -29.82 17.75
C VAL A 63 -5.53 -29.12 17.25
N PHE A 64 -4.39 -29.34 17.91
CA PHE A 64 -3.11 -28.81 17.48
C PHE A 64 -2.69 -29.36 16.12
N ASP A 65 -2.82 -30.67 15.90
CA ASP A 65 -2.48 -31.35 14.65
C ASP A 65 -3.38 -30.91 13.51
N ALA A 66 -4.70 -30.78 13.75
CA ALA A 66 -5.62 -30.21 12.77
C ALA A 66 -5.24 -28.77 12.40
N THR A 67 -4.73 -27.99 13.36
CA THR A 67 -4.24 -26.63 13.13
C THR A 67 -2.94 -26.63 12.32
N GLN A 68 -1.97 -27.51 12.63
CA GLN A 68 -0.74 -27.63 11.83
C GLN A 68 -1.05 -28.06 10.40
N ALA A 69 -1.92 -29.05 10.21
CA ALA A 69 -2.34 -29.51 8.89
C ALA A 69 -2.97 -28.37 8.08
N ARG A 70 -3.79 -27.52 8.72
CA ARG A 70 -4.30 -26.30 8.08
C ARG A 70 -3.18 -25.34 7.73
N LEU A 71 -2.28 -25.02 8.66
CA LEU A 71 -1.16 -24.09 8.45
C LEU A 71 -0.16 -24.57 7.38
N ASP A 72 0.01 -25.88 7.22
CA ASP A 72 0.91 -26.47 6.24
C ASP A 72 0.36 -26.41 4.82
N ARG A 73 -0.98 -26.40 4.64
CA ARG A 73 -1.58 -26.00 3.36
C ARG A 73 -1.16 -24.59 2.96
N TYR A 74 -0.86 -23.70 3.92
CA TYR A 74 -0.32 -22.37 3.64
C TYR A 74 1.20 -22.35 3.38
N LYS A 75 1.92 -23.48 3.43
CA LYS A 75 3.36 -23.54 3.10
C LYS A 75 3.62 -23.78 1.61
N SER A 76 2.74 -24.47 0.89
CA SER A 76 2.97 -24.75 -0.53
C SER A 76 3.04 -23.46 -1.37
N LYS A 77 3.98 -23.43 -2.31
CA LYS A 77 3.95 -22.42 -3.38
C LYS A 77 2.74 -22.76 -4.23
N ALA A 78 1.74 -21.88 -4.23
CA ALA A 78 0.65 -21.99 -5.18
C ALA A 78 1.23 -21.73 -6.57
N ASP A 79 1.10 -22.72 -7.43
CA ASP A 79 1.41 -22.58 -8.85
C ASP A 79 0.25 -21.88 -9.57
N GLU A 80 0.52 -21.28 -10.73
CA GLU A 80 -0.47 -20.54 -11.51
C GLU A 80 -1.69 -21.41 -11.84
N HIS A 81 -1.44 -22.65 -12.27
CA HIS A 81 -2.49 -23.62 -12.56
C HIS A 81 -3.37 -23.93 -11.34
N GLN A 82 -2.79 -24.02 -10.14
CA GLN A 82 -3.56 -24.25 -8.90
C GLN A 82 -4.42 -23.04 -8.54
N VAL A 83 -3.93 -21.84 -8.83
CA VAL A 83 -4.69 -20.58 -8.66
C VAL A 83 -5.89 -20.52 -9.56
N LEU A 84 -5.70 -20.79 -10.84
CA LEU A 84 -6.78 -20.80 -11.83
C LEU A 84 -7.80 -21.91 -11.54
N ALA A 85 -7.34 -23.11 -11.17
CA ALA A 85 -8.24 -24.21 -10.80
C ALA A 85 -9.09 -23.86 -9.56
N SER A 86 -8.53 -23.16 -8.59
CA SER A 86 -9.28 -22.69 -7.41
C SER A 86 -10.27 -21.58 -7.74
N ILE A 87 -9.91 -20.66 -8.65
CA ILE A 87 -10.83 -19.63 -9.16
C ILE A 87 -11.99 -20.28 -9.93
N SER A 88 -11.71 -21.30 -10.75
CA SER A 88 -12.72 -22.06 -11.49
C SER A 88 -13.69 -22.80 -10.56
N ARG A 89 -13.18 -23.50 -9.55
CA ARG A 89 -14.02 -24.13 -8.51
C ARG A 89 -14.88 -23.10 -7.77
N LEU A 90 -14.31 -21.94 -7.45
CA LEU A 90 -15.05 -20.86 -6.79
C LEU A 90 -16.16 -20.32 -7.71
N LEU A 91 -15.89 -20.13 -9.00
CA LEU A 91 -16.88 -19.69 -9.99
C LEU A 91 -18.04 -20.67 -10.09
N GLN A 92 -17.76 -21.98 -10.18
CA GLN A 92 -18.79 -23.02 -10.21
C GLN A 92 -19.67 -22.99 -8.96
N LYS A 93 -19.09 -22.68 -7.80
CA LYS A 93 -19.82 -22.64 -6.53
C LYS A 93 -20.68 -21.38 -6.35
N THR A 94 -20.20 -20.21 -6.75
CA THR A 94 -20.88 -18.93 -6.46
C THR A 94 -21.59 -18.32 -7.66
N GLY A 95 -21.29 -18.78 -8.88
CA GLY A 95 -21.80 -18.23 -10.15
C GLY A 95 -21.29 -16.82 -10.49
N ARG A 96 -20.70 -16.10 -9.52
CA ARG A 96 -20.16 -14.75 -9.67
C ARG A 96 -18.83 -14.62 -8.94
N LEU A 97 -17.85 -14.01 -9.61
CA LEU A 97 -16.54 -13.70 -9.05
C LEU A 97 -16.40 -12.20 -8.81
N THR A 98 -16.33 -11.81 -7.54
CA THR A 98 -15.90 -10.46 -7.15
C THR A 98 -14.54 -10.52 -6.46
N LEU A 99 -13.80 -9.42 -6.47
CA LEU A 99 -12.57 -9.28 -5.68
C LEU A 99 -12.79 -9.64 -4.21
N ARG A 100 -13.98 -9.34 -3.65
CA ARG A 100 -14.34 -9.69 -2.28
C ARG A 100 -14.52 -11.21 -2.11
N THR A 101 -15.25 -11.84 -3.02
CA THR A 101 -15.46 -13.30 -3.04
C THR A 101 -14.12 -14.04 -3.14
N ILE A 102 -13.25 -13.61 -4.05
CA ILE A 102 -11.89 -14.17 -4.19
C ILE A 102 -11.07 -13.95 -2.92
N LYS A 103 -11.14 -12.76 -2.30
CA LYS A 103 -10.39 -12.48 -1.06
C LYS A 103 -10.85 -13.31 0.14
N GLN A 104 -12.12 -13.73 0.18
CA GLN A 104 -12.72 -14.37 1.36
C GLN A 104 -12.84 -15.89 1.21
N GLN A 105 -13.08 -16.38 -0.01
CA GLN A 105 -13.48 -17.77 -0.26
C GLN A 105 -12.52 -18.52 -1.18
N LEU A 106 -11.46 -17.86 -1.68
CA LEU A 106 -10.45 -18.56 -2.48
C LEU A 106 -9.71 -19.57 -1.60
N ASP A 107 -9.68 -20.81 -2.07
CA ASP A 107 -9.06 -21.97 -1.44
C ASP A 107 -7.51 -21.94 -1.59
N ILE A 108 -6.91 -20.74 -1.46
CA ILE A 108 -5.48 -20.53 -1.63
C ILE A 108 -4.90 -19.64 -0.54
N PRO A 109 -3.75 -20.05 0.02
CA PRO A 109 -3.10 -19.32 1.09
C PRO A 109 -2.51 -17.97 0.64
N GLY A 110 -3.09 -16.87 1.13
CA GLY A 110 -2.44 -15.55 1.19
C GLY A 110 -2.66 -14.65 -0.03
N ARG A 111 -3.27 -13.48 0.22
CA ARG A 111 -3.56 -12.43 -0.78
C ARG A 111 -2.33 -12.01 -1.61
N THR A 112 -1.18 -11.94 -0.96
CA THR A 112 0.08 -11.53 -1.59
C THR A 112 0.63 -12.61 -2.53
N ARG A 113 0.33 -13.89 -2.29
CA ARG A 113 0.78 -14.99 -3.14
C ARG A 113 -0.03 -15.04 -4.44
N VAL A 114 -1.35 -14.97 -4.32
CA VAL A 114 -2.26 -14.91 -5.48
C VAL A 114 -1.88 -13.76 -6.41
N ARG A 115 -1.57 -12.57 -5.87
CA ARG A 115 -1.14 -11.41 -6.66
C ARG A 115 0.25 -11.53 -7.29
N ARG A 116 1.13 -12.39 -6.74
CA ARG A 116 2.46 -12.65 -7.33
C ARG A 116 2.39 -13.66 -8.47
N VAL A 117 1.41 -14.55 -8.42
CA VAL A 117 1.24 -15.65 -9.36
C VAL A 117 0.31 -15.23 -10.51
N LEU A 118 -0.75 -14.47 -10.22
CA LEU A 118 -1.63 -13.90 -11.24
C LEU A 118 -1.09 -12.55 -11.72
N PRO A 119 -0.79 -12.39 -13.02
CA PRO A 119 -0.33 -11.11 -13.58
C PRO A 119 -1.42 -10.03 -13.56
N SER A 120 -2.65 -10.43 -13.91
CA SER A 120 -3.83 -9.56 -14.03
C SER A 120 -5.08 -10.31 -13.56
N LEU A 121 -6.03 -9.59 -12.97
CA LEU A 121 -7.33 -10.17 -12.61
C LEU A 121 -8.18 -10.45 -13.85
N GLU A 122 -8.09 -9.59 -14.85
CA GLU A 122 -8.77 -9.74 -16.12
C GLU A 122 -8.30 -10.99 -16.87
N ASP A 123 -6.99 -11.19 -16.97
CA ASP A 123 -6.45 -12.39 -17.61
C ASP A 123 -6.87 -13.67 -16.88
N ALA A 124 -6.86 -13.65 -15.54
CA ALA A 124 -7.34 -14.77 -14.73
C ALA A 124 -8.82 -15.09 -15.01
N TYR A 125 -9.65 -14.07 -15.18
CA TYR A 125 -11.07 -14.24 -15.48
C TYR A 125 -11.28 -14.80 -16.89
N ARG A 126 -10.53 -14.27 -17.87
CA ARG A 126 -10.57 -14.76 -19.26
C ARG A 126 -10.16 -16.22 -19.36
N GLN A 127 -9.10 -16.63 -18.65
CA GLN A 127 -8.63 -18.02 -18.62
C GLN A 127 -9.63 -19.00 -17.98
N VAL A 128 -10.45 -18.52 -17.04
CA VAL A 128 -11.52 -19.31 -16.40
C VAL A 128 -12.85 -19.17 -17.17
N GLY A 129 -12.90 -18.39 -18.26
CA GLY A 129 -14.09 -18.18 -19.07
C GLY A 129 -15.17 -17.32 -18.39
N TYR A 130 -14.78 -16.49 -17.42
CA TYR A 130 -15.69 -15.59 -16.72
C TYR A 130 -15.67 -14.19 -17.31
N PHE A 131 -16.81 -13.74 -17.82
CA PHE A 131 -16.97 -12.39 -18.37
C PHE A 131 -17.91 -11.59 -17.45
N PRO A 132 -17.38 -10.73 -16.57
CA PRO A 132 -18.20 -9.92 -15.69
C PRO A 132 -18.99 -8.89 -16.49
N ALA A 133 -20.21 -8.57 -16.04
CA ALA A 133 -21.05 -7.53 -16.66
C ALA A 133 -20.49 -6.10 -16.51
N PHE A 134 -19.47 -5.92 -15.66
CA PHE A 134 -18.79 -4.65 -15.44
C PHE A 134 -17.35 -4.75 -15.90
N ASP A 135 -16.85 -3.67 -16.48
CA ASP A 135 -15.46 -3.53 -16.89
C ASP A 135 -14.51 -3.61 -15.68
N ILE A 136 -13.80 -4.73 -15.59
CA ILE A 136 -12.80 -5.01 -14.55
C ILE A 136 -11.39 -4.55 -14.90
N ALA A 137 -11.14 -4.16 -16.16
CA ALA A 137 -9.85 -3.66 -16.62
C ALA A 137 -9.43 -2.41 -15.81
N TYR A 138 -10.39 -1.69 -15.22
CA TYR A 138 -10.17 -0.63 -14.26
C TYR A 138 -9.16 -0.99 -13.14
N VAL A 139 -9.20 -2.23 -12.64
CA VAL A 139 -8.29 -2.67 -11.56
C VAL A 139 -6.84 -2.67 -12.04
N ASP A 140 -6.60 -3.25 -13.21
CA ASP A 140 -5.27 -3.39 -13.79
C ASP A 140 -4.77 -2.04 -14.31
N HIS A 141 -5.65 -1.25 -14.93
CA HIS A 141 -5.38 0.14 -15.31
C HIS A 141 -4.93 0.98 -14.11
N ARG A 142 -5.53 0.76 -12.92
CA ARG A 142 -5.15 1.50 -11.71
C ARG A 142 -3.81 1.05 -11.15
N ILE A 143 -3.45 -0.23 -11.31
CA ILE A 143 -2.13 -0.75 -10.96
C ILE A 143 -1.08 -0.12 -11.88
N THR A 144 -1.31 -0.12 -13.20
CA THR A 144 -0.44 0.50 -14.19
C THR A 144 -0.27 1.99 -13.93
N ALA A 145 -1.36 2.73 -13.74
CA ALA A 145 -1.32 4.16 -13.45
C ALA A 145 -0.56 4.48 -12.15
N LYS A 146 -0.71 3.67 -11.10
CA LYS A 146 0.08 3.80 -9.87
C LYS A 146 1.57 3.54 -10.08
N LYS A 147 1.92 2.56 -10.91
CA LYS A 147 3.32 2.26 -11.24
C LYS A 147 3.95 3.41 -12.01
N THR A 148 3.24 3.93 -13.02
CA THR A 148 3.68 5.10 -13.80
C THR A 148 3.85 6.33 -12.92
N MET A 149 2.85 6.65 -12.09
CA MET A 149 2.95 7.76 -11.12
C MET A 149 4.12 7.58 -10.15
N ALA A 150 4.35 6.37 -9.65
CA ALA A 150 5.47 6.11 -8.75
C ALA A 150 6.83 6.39 -9.42
N GLN A 151 6.96 6.15 -10.73
CA GLN A 151 8.17 6.50 -11.48
C GLN A 151 8.37 8.01 -11.55
N TYR A 152 7.34 8.77 -11.95
CA TYR A 152 7.42 10.24 -11.98
C TYR A 152 7.77 10.84 -10.61
N VAL A 153 7.18 10.29 -9.54
CA VAL A 153 7.50 10.72 -8.17
C VAL A 153 8.96 10.41 -7.82
N LEU A 154 9.49 9.25 -8.20
CA LEU A 154 10.90 8.93 -7.97
C LEU A 154 11.83 9.88 -8.72
N ASP A 155 11.50 10.21 -9.97
CA ASP A 155 12.31 11.13 -10.78
C ASP A 155 12.33 12.54 -10.16
N VAL A 156 11.22 13.00 -9.61
CA VAL A 156 11.14 14.30 -8.89
C VAL A 156 11.88 14.26 -7.57
N ILE A 157 11.78 13.17 -6.80
CA ILE A 157 12.53 13.00 -5.56
C ILE A 157 14.03 13.14 -5.86
N ALA A 158 14.53 12.47 -6.91
CA ALA A 158 15.92 12.55 -7.30
C ALA A 158 16.35 13.99 -7.68
N GLN A 159 15.48 14.74 -8.36
CA GLN A 159 15.74 16.15 -8.69
C GLN A 159 15.74 17.06 -7.46
N LEU A 160 14.83 16.84 -6.51
CA LEU A 160 14.79 17.58 -5.24
C LEU A 160 16.02 17.30 -4.38
N GLU A 161 16.44 16.04 -4.29
CA GLU A 161 17.66 15.64 -3.57
C GLU A 161 18.92 16.24 -4.23
N ALA A 162 18.98 16.28 -5.57
CA ALA A 162 20.07 16.94 -6.30
C ALA A 162 20.14 18.45 -6.03
N SER A 163 18.99 19.09 -5.79
CA SER A 163 18.90 20.50 -5.38
C SER A 163 19.16 20.72 -3.88
N GLY A 164 19.48 19.67 -3.12
CA GLY A 164 19.85 19.75 -1.70
C GLY A 164 18.69 19.60 -0.72
N HIS A 165 17.49 19.24 -1.18
CA HIS A 165 16.34 18.99 -0.30
C HIS A 165 16.37 17.58 0.28
N ARG A 166 15.87 17.43 1.51
CA ARG A 166 15.68 16.14 2.16
C ARG A 166 14.25 15.67 1.98
N VAL A 167 14.05 14.54 1.29
CA VAL A 167 12.71 14.00 1.01
C VAL A 167 12.47 12.70 1.77
N GLU A 168 11.43 12.68 2.61
CA GLU A 168 10.95 11.47 3.29
C GLU A 168 9.68 10.96 2.60
N ARG A 169 9.69 9.68 2.19
CA ARG A 169 8.55 9.05 1.52
C ARG A 169 7.94 7.95 2.40
N ASP A 170 6.62 7.97 2.54
CA ASP A 170 5.85 6.87 3.14
C ASP A 170 4.98 6.17 2.07
N ASP A 171 5.40 4.97 1.68
CA ASP A 171 4.69 4.12 0.72
C ASP A 171 3.31 3.67 1.19
N ARG A 172 3.13 3.49 2.50
CA ARG A 172 1.87 2.99 3.05
C ARG A 172 0.79 4.05 2.99
N LEU A 173 1.17 5.30 3.23
CA LEU A 173 0.28 6.46 3.20
C LEU A 173 0.27 7.16 1.84
N SER A 174 1.20 6.81 0.94
CA SER A 174 1.41 7.48 -0.35
C SER A 174 1.67 8.98 -0.16
N THR A 175 2.56 9.31 0.77
CA THR A 175 2.93 10.69 1.12
C THR A 175 4.40 10.97 0.90
N LEU A 176 4.68 12.24 0.60
CA LEU A 176 6.01 12.81 0.53
C LEU A 176 6.08 13.95 1.55
N CYS A 177 7.19 14.03 2.26
CA CYS A 177 7.50 15.14 3.14
C CYS A 177 8.85 15.72 2.73
N ILE A 178 8.86 16.98 2.31
CA ILE A 178 10.06 17.68 1.84
C ILE A 178 10.50 18.61 2.96
N ASP A 179 11.77 18.51 3.36
CA ASP A 179 12.42 19.30 4.41
C ASP A 179 11.68 19.34 5.75
N GLN A 180 10.87 18.32 6.05
CA GLN A 180 9.95 18.27 7.22
C GLN A 180 8.87 19.38 7.26
N GLU A 181 8.80 20.21 6.22
CA GLU A 181 7.92 21.39 6.15
C GLU A 181 6.72 21.15 5.25
N LEU A 182 6.94 20.66 4.02
CA LEU A 182 5.89 20.51 3.02
C LEU A 182 5.44 19.06 2.91
N ARG A 183 4.17 18.78 3.23
CA ARG A 183 3.57 17.45 3.13
C ARG A 183 2.67 17.35 1.91
N ILE A 184 2.99 16.40 1.04
CA ILE A 184 2.27 16.18 -0.22
C ILE A 184 1.68 14.78 -0.22
N LYS A 185 0.36 14.67 -0.43
CA LYS A 185 -0.32 13.41 -0.68
C LYS A 185 -0.31 13.09 -2.16
N VAL A 186 0.15 11.90 -2.54
CA VAL A 186 0.12 11.44 -3.93
C VAL A 186 -1.09 10.55 -4.18
N CYS A 187 -1.90 10.94 -5.15
CA CYS A 187 -3.11 10.24 -5.58
C CYS A 187 -3.07 9.95 -7.09
N VAL A 188 -3.77 8.89 -7.48
CA VAL A 188 -3.98 8.54 -8.89
C VAL A 188 -5.46 8.36 -9.13
N THR A 189 -5.97 9.02 -10.16
CA THR A 189 -7.34 8.87 -10.62
C THR A 189 -7.36 8.41 -12.07
N LEU A 190 -8.34 7.56 -12.37
CA LEU A 190 -8.63 7.14 -13.73
C LEU A 190 -9.90 7.86 -14.18
N GLY A 191 -9.98 8.21 -15.46
CA GLY A 191 -11.25 8.64 -16.05
C GLY A 191 -12.31 7.54 -15.89
N CYS A 192 -13.51 7.85 -15.38
CA CYS A 192 -14.54 6.81 -15.18
C CYS A 192 -15.39 6.51 -16.43
N LYS A 193 -15.24 7.26 -17.54
CA LYS A 193 -16.01 7.08 -18.79
C LYS A 193 -15.11 7.35 -20.00
N GLU A 194 -15.28 6.55 -21.04
CA GLU A 194 -14.85 6.86 -22.40
C GLU A 194 -15.71 8.04 -22.90
N ASN A 195 -15.12 9.04 -23.57
CA ASN A 195 -15.82 10.21 -24.14
C ASN A 195 -16.52 11.17 -23.16
N THR A 196 -15.82 11.63 -22.12
CA THR A 196 -16.19 12.90 -21.49
C THR A 196 -15.37 13.99 -22.16
N PHE A 197 -16.02 14.98 -22.78
CA PHE A 197 -15.38 16.11 -23.47
C PHE A 197 -14.47 16.96 -22.55
N GLN A 198 -14.52 16.74 -21.23
CA GLN A 198 -13.63 17.37 -20.27
C GLN A 198 -13.00 16.32 -19.34
N PRO A 199 -11.70 16.43 -19.04
CA PRO A 199 -11.05 15.57 -18.08
C PRO A 199 -11.67 15.78 -16.71
N TYR A 200 -12.25 14.73 -16.13
CA TYR A 200 -12.80 14.77 -14.78
C TYR A 200 -11.93 13.87 -13.89
N ALA A 201 -11.08 14.52 -13.11
CA ALA A 201 -10.30 13.85 -12.09
C ALA A 201 -11.14 13.74 -10.80
N LYS A 202 -10.80 12.78 -9.93
CA LYS A 202 -11.38 12.70 -8.59
C LYS A 202 -10.26 12.66 -7.57
N ALA A 203 -10.41 13.43 -6.52
CA ALA A 203 -9.46 13.51 -5.42
C ALA A 203 -10.17 13.18 -4.11
N THR A 204 -9.40 12.83 -3.09
CA THR A 204 -9.95 12.58 -1.75
C THR A 204 -8.99 13.14 -0.74
N LYS A 205 -9.53 13.86 0.24
CA LYS A 205 -8.77 14.36 1.36
C LYS A 205 -8.14 13.22 2.16
N SER A 206 -7.00 13.45 2.81
CA SER A 206 -6.44 12.44 3.68
C SER A 206 -7.22 12.38 4.99
N THR A 207 -7.69 11.19 5.36
CA THR A 207 -8.37 10.97 6.64
C THR A 207 -7.43 10.56 7.76
N ARG A 208 -6.19 10.17 7.42
CA ARG A 208 -5.23 9.58 8.38
C ARG A 208 -4.09 10.52 8.80
N PHE A 209 -3.82 11.54 7.99
CA PHE A 209 -2.74 12.50 8.20
C PHE A 209 -3.15 13.81 7.53
N ARG A 210 -2.63 14.95 7.97
CA ARG A 210 -2.83 16.22 7.26
C ARG A 210 -1.77 16.38 6.18
N ALA A 211 -2.20 16.71 4.98
CA ALA A 211 -1.34 17.11 3.88
C ALA A 211 -1.56 18.59 3.58
N ASP A 212 -0.51 19.29 3.18
CA ASP A 212 -0.64 20.69 2.76
C ASP A 212 -1.13 20.73 1.30
N LEU A 213 -0.55 19.85 0.48
CA LEU A 213 -0.89 19.71 -0.94
C LEU A 213 -1.30 18.27 -1.28
N VAL A 214 -2.16 18.16 -2.28
CA VAL A 214 -2.56 16.89 -2.90
C VAL A 214 -2.14 16.92 -4.37
N LEU A 215 -1.25 16.00 -4.71
CA LEU A 215 -0.82 15.75 -6.08
C LEU A 215 -1.66 14.63 -6.68
N VAL A 216 -2.43 14.92 -7.73
CA VAL A 216 -3.29 13.96 -8.41
C VAL A 216 -2.81 13.73 -9.83
N GLY A 217 -2.42 12.49 -10.16
CA GLY A 217 -2.20 12.10 -11.55
C GLY A 217 -3.49 11.73 -12.24
N TYR A 218 -3.76 12.36 -13.37
CA TYR A 218 -4.91 12.05 -14.20
C TYR A 218 -4.53 11.13 -15.36
N PHE A 219 -5.22 9.99 -15.45
CA PHE A 219 -5.06 9.00 -16.50
C PHE A 219 -6.40 8.79 -17.22
N PRO A 220 -6.64 9.44 -18.37
CA PRO A 220 -7.83 9.20 -19.18
C PRO A 220 -7.90 7.74 -19.65
N ARG A 221 -9.14 7.25 -19.82
CA ARG A 221 -9.41 5.98 -20.50
C ARG A 221 -9.82 6.28 -21.95
N PRO A 222 -9.44 5.43 -22.92
CA PRO A 222 -8.87 4.09 -22.75
C PRO A 222 -7.33 4.02 -22.74
N GLN A 223 -6.61 5.09 -23.12
CA GLN A 223 -5.15 5.05 -23.27
C GLN A 223 -4.35 4.80 -21.98
N ILE A 224 -4.86 5.17 -20.80
CA ILE A 224 -4.19 5.05 -19.48
C ILE A 224 -2.77 5.62 -19.52
N ARG A 225 -2.59 6.72 -20.24
CA ARG A 225 -1.37 7.51 -20.21
C ARG A 225 -1.59 8.66 -19.25
N LEU A 226 -0.54 9.08 -18.55
CA LEU A 226 -0.62 10.27 -17.74
C LEU A 226 -0.85 11.46 -18.67
N GLU A 227 -1.96 12.18 -18.49
CA GLU A 227 -2.28 13.36 -19.30
C GLU A 227 -1.84 14.65 -18.60
N CYS A 228 -2.09 14.74 -17.30
CA CYS A 228 -1.70 15.89 -16.49
C CYS A 228 -1.65 15.53 -15.01
N PHE A 229 -1.10 16.47 -14.24
CA PHE A 229 -1.17 16.48 -12.80
C PHE A 229 -2.09 17.61 -12.33
N TYR A 230 -2.74 17.42 -11.19
CA TYR A 230 -3.35 18.50 -10.43
C TYR A 230 -2.61 18.65 -9.11
N LEU A 231 -2.13 19.85 -8.83
CA LEU A 231 -1.50 20.20 -7.56
C LEU A 231 -2.42 21.18 -6.82
N LEU A 232 -3.13 20.68 -5.82
CA LEU A 232 -4.17 21.44 -5.12
C LEU A 232 -3.91 21.47 -3.60
N PRO A 233 -4.22 22.58 -2.92
CA PRO A 233 -4.25 22.59 -1.47
C PRO A 233 -5.27 21.60 -0.92
N GLU A 234 -4.95 20.92 0.18
CA GLU A 234 -5.86 19.93 0.77
C GLU A 234 -7.19 20.56 1.24
N SER A 235 -7.20 21.87 1.54
CA SER A 235 -8.39 22.63 1.94
C SER A 235 -9.48 22.73 0.87
N VAL A 236 -9.12 22.57 -0.41
CA VAL A 236 -10.06 22.62 -1.54
C VAL A 236 -10.90 21.34 -1.63
N LEU A 237 -10.49 20.27 -0.95
CA LEU A 237 -11.16 18.97 -0.96
C LEU A 237 -12.17 18.83 0.17
N ASP A 238 -13.22 18.07 -0.13
CA ASP A 238 -14.25 17.68 0.82
C ASP A 238 -13.69 16.66 1.84
N ASP A 239 -14.11 16.79 3.10
CA ASP A 239 -13.65 15.96 4.21
C ASP A 239 -14.17 14.51 4.14
N PHE A 240 -15.36 14.30 3.58
CA PHE A 240 -16.10 13.04 3.70
C PHE A 240 -16.32 12.34 2.36
N VAL A 241 -16.30 13.09 1.25
CA VAL A 241 -16.64 12.57 -0.08
C VAL A 241 -15.48 12.76 -1.07
N GLN A 242 -15.45 11.92 -2.11
CA GLN A 242 -14.53 12.14 -3.22
C GLN A 242 -14.93 13.41 -3.98
N THR A 243 -14.09 14.43 -3.95
CA THR A 243 -14.29 15.65 -4.73
C THR A 243 -13.99 15.38 -6.20
N THR A 244 -14.94 15.71 -7.07
CA THR A 244 -14.71 15.70 -8.51
C THR A 244 -13.98 16.99 -8.88
N LEU A 245 -12.83 16.89 -9.52
CA LEU A 245 -12.07 18.02 -10.04
C LEU A 245 -12.75 18.48 -11.32
N SER A 246 -13.71 19.39 -11.14
CA SER A 246 -14.46 20.05 -12.21
C SER A 246 -14.77 21.48 -11.77
N PRO A 247 -14.99 22.41 -12.71
CA PRO A 247 -15.24 23.82 -12.38
C PRO A 247 -16.41 24.04 -11.41
N CYS A 248 -17.39 23.12 -11.38
CA CYS A 248 -18.54 23.19 -10.48
C CYS A 248 -18.27 22.80 -9.02
N HIS A 249 -17.26 21.96 -8.75
CA HIS A 249 -16.92 21.56 -7.37
C HIS A 249 -15.64 22.25 -6.88
N VAL A 250 -14.72 22.54 -7.79
CA VAL A 250 -13.49 23.26 -7.52
C VAL A 250 -13.44 24.46 -8.48
N PRO A 251 -13.85 25.65 -8.02
CA PRO A 251 -13.73 26.86 -8.83
C PRO A 251 -12.28 27.08 -9.25
N GLY A 252 -12.05 27.35 -10.53
CA GLY A 252 -10.69 27.56 -11.06
C GLY A 252 -9.82 26.30 -11.10
N VAL A 253 -10.41 25.09 -11.14
CA VAL A 253 -9.67 23.82 -11.14
C VAL A 253 -8.53 23.73 -12.18
N GLU A 254 -8.71 24.36 -13.34
CA GLU A 254 -7.68 24.40 -14.39
C GLU A 254 -6.42 25.18 -13.97
N GLY A 255 -6.52 26.12 -13.03
CA GLY A 255 -5.36 26.81 -12.47
C GLY A 255 -4.45 25.91 -11.63
N PHE A 256 -4.98 24.79 -11.13
CA PHE A 256 -4.21 23.77 -10.41
C PHE A 256 -3.64 22.69 -11.34
N ARG A 257 -3.95 22.75 -12.64
CA ARG A 257 -3.48 21.77 -13.62
C ARG A 257 -2.04 22.10 -14.00
N VAL A 258 -1.15 21.13 -13.85
CA VAL A 258 0.26 21.22 -14.24
C VAL A 258 0.61 20.07 -15.17
N ASN A 259 1.46 20.35 -16.17
CA ASN A 259 1.86 19.36 -17.17
C ASN A 259 3.09 18.56 -16.72
N ASP A 260 3.91 19.16 -15.86
CA ASP A 260 5.09 18.57 -15.28
C ASP A 260 5.16 18.84 -13.77
N LEU A 261 6.10 18.18 -13.10
CA LEU A 261 6.32 18.34 -11.67
C LEU A 261 7.48 19.30 -11.37
N SER A 262 7.99 20.02 -12.37
CA SER A 262 9.04 21.04 -12.19
C SER A 262 8.57 22.15 -11.25
N LEU A 263 7.28 22.47 -11.25
CA LEU A 263 6.67 23.43 -10.34
C LEU A 263 6.87 23.05 -8.86
N LEU A 264 6.98 21.76 -8.51
CA LEU A 264 7.31 21.35 -7.15
C LEU A 264 8.74 21.76 -6.76
N ILE A 265 9.68 21.74 -7.71
CA ILE A 265 11.05 22.17 -7.49
C ILE A 265 11.08 23.68 -7.26
N THR A 266 10.35 24.45 -8.08
CA THR A 266 10.21 25.89 -7.90
C THR A 266 9.56 26.24 -6.56
N LEU A 267 8.53 25.50 -6.14
CA LEU A 267 7.88 25.72 -4.84
C LEU A 267 8.81 25.41 -3.65
N CYS A 268 9.77 24.50 -3.82
CA CYS A 268 10.72 24.15 -2.78
C CYS A 268 11.98 25.03 -2.82
N ALA A 269 12.17 25.84 -3.86
CA ALA A 269 13.36 26.67 -4.01
C ALA A 269 13.51 27.63 -2.82
N ARG A 270 14.65 27.54 -2.13
CA ARG A 270 14.95 28.40 -0.98
C ARG A 270 15.42 29.77 -1.47
N VAL A 271 14.71 30.82 -1.08
CA VAL A 271 15.13 32.20 -1.28
C VAL A 271 15.63 32.74 0.06
N PRO A 272 16.85 33.30 0.14
CA PRO A 272 17.30 33.96 1.35
C PRO A 272 16.37 35.15 1.64
N ILE A 273 15.87 35.22 2.86
CA ILE A 273 15.12 36.39 3.32
C ILE A 273 16.15 37.50 3.53
N GLU A 274 16.23 38.44 2.61
CA GLU A 274 16.96 39.69 2.84
C GLU A 274 16.25 40.44 3.97
N VAL A 275 16.83 40.39 5.16
CA VAL A 275 16.40 41.24 6.26
C VAL A 275 16.89 42.65 5.91
N SER A 276 15.97 43.52 5.50
CA SER A 276 16.28 44.95 5.35
C SER A 276 16.52 45.54 6.74
N ASP A 277 17.79 45.72 7.10
CA ASP A 277 18.22 46.57 8.22
C ASP A 277 17.94 48.05 7.86
N GLU A 278 16.67 48.43 7.78
CA GLU A 278 16.23 49.82 7.67
C GLU A 278 15.54 50.27 8.95
N LEU A 279 16.23 50.21 10.10
CA LEU A 279 15.83 50.94 11.30
C LEU A 279 17.06 51.39 12.11
N SER A 280 17.86 52.29 11.55
CA SER A 280 18.80 53.09 12.35
C SER A 280 18.95 54.52 11.81
N HIS A 281 17.84 55.20 11.58
CA HIS A 281 17.77 56.66 11.49
C HIS A 281 16.64 57.14 12.41
N ASP A 282 16.95 57.35 13.69
CA ASP A 282 16.65 58.59 14.41
C ASP A 282 16.89 58.39 15.91
N ASN A 283 18.00 58.91 16.43
CA ASN A 283 18.01 59.48 17.78
C ASN A 283 19.24 60.38 17.96
N GLN A 284 19.24 61.53 17.29
CA GLN A 284 20.00 62.69 17.73
C GLN A 284 19.06 63.63 18.50
N TYR A 285 18.80 63.32 19.78
CA TYR A 285 18.39 64.33 20.77
C TYR A 285 18.77 63.88 22.19
N ARG A 286 20.00 64.20 22.61
CA ARG A 286 20.34 64.91 23.86
C ARG A 286 21.84 64.91 24.12
#